data_AF-A0A0C9WGM1-F1
#
_entry.id   AF-A0A0C9WGM1-F1
#
_cell.length_a   1.000
_cell.length_b   1.000
_cell.length_c   1.000
_cell.angle_alpha   90.00
_cell.angle_beta   90.00
_cell.angle_gamma   90.00
#
_symmetry.space_group_name_H-M   'P 1'
#
loop_
_entity.id
_entity.type
_entity.pdbx_description
1 polymer ?
#
loop_
_entity_poly.entity_id
_entity_poly.type
_entity_poly.pdbx_seq_one_letter_code
_entity_poly.pdbx_strand_id
1 'polypeptide(L)'
;MTRQKWTTEEQEVWLEERKPAFLIANQKRCAAKSFYPDLVKEFRDKWPVPPVTQAEIDDAGSVELATRVKRDKYDKRTSSWYPNNTRTLSAHGGANEILKIKSQPQPRKLQAWQAYHALTYESKWKPHVNKAWTTYKEEWLAEHPKEKPEKTRLEVMVEFMKGKFNEENDDMKKRCEEYRNPEMQAVLNPAKAKPQAAINEAFQSAINLLPRTLATIGESLVKQTGWNITILAGGPMPDTDGTILTYLSHSGKTKEGDSFDKFLGKKDYDDHVLCPFEKFLHASFSMDGEDDKEKEMDDEEWKKQNSESEENENQTENVDQTKNGNKKSVGGLSEYEKSKAKNIAQLKLVMENLNENYPFPEDLVPKPALKKPAAKKEKKEIQQPVERRASMRNKGGDKDRYVM
;
A
#
# COMPACT_ATOMS: atom_id res chain seq x y z
N MET A 1 6.46 -30.68 1.48
CA MET A 1 7.48 -30.97 0.46
C MET A 1 7.50 -29.81 -0.51
N THR A 2 8.59 -29.05 -0.55
CA THR A 2 8.78 -27.99 -1.55
C THR A 2 8.88 -28.66 -2.93
N ARG A 3 8.15 -28.14 -3.93
CA ARG A 3 8.26 -28.67 -5.30
C ARG A 3 9.70 -28.42 -5.78
N GLN A 4 10.32 -29.44 -6.35
CA GLN A 4 11.66 -29.31 -6.92
C GLN A 4 11.64 -28.25 -8.02
N LYS A 5 12.48 -27.23 -7.91
CA LYS A 5 12.64 -26.20 -8.93
C LYS A 5 13.28 -26.86 -10.17
N TRP A 6 12.77 -26.52 -11.35
CA TRP A 6 13.33 -27.03 -12.61
C TRP A 6 14.49 -26.16 -13.13
N THR A 7 14.57 -24.90 -12.66
CA THR A 7 15.61 -23.94 -13.01
C THR A 7 16.85 -24.15 -12.15
N THR A 8 18.03 -23.99 -12.74
CA THR A 8 19.28 -23.79 -11.97
C THR A 8 19.31 -22.38 -11.36
N GLU A 9 20.21 -22.12 -10.41
CA GLU A 9 20.37 -20.79 -9.80
C GLU A 9 20.71 -19.73 -10.85
N GLU A 10 21.59 -20.05 -11.80
CA GLU A 10 21.95 -19.14 -12.90
C GLU A 10 20.78 -18.85 -13.85
N GLN A 11 19.93 -19.84 -14.12
CA GLN A 11 18.71 -19.65 -14.93
C GLN A 11 17.70 -18.79 -14.19
N GLU A 12 17.57 -18.97 -12.88
CA GLU A 12 16.65 -18.19 -12.05
C GLU A 12 17.04 -16.70 -12.08
N VAL A 13 18.31 -16.37 -11.78
CA VAL A 13 18.80 -14.98 -11.82
C VAL A 13 18.55 -14.32 -13.18
N TRP A 14 18.85 -15.03 -14.28
CA TRP A 14 18.64 -14.50 -15.63
C TRP A 14 17.16 -14.27 -15.98
N LEU A 15 16.27 -15.13 -15.49
CA LEU A 15 14.83 -14.96 -15.65
C LEU A 15 14.31 -13.79 -14.79
N GLU A 16 14.88 -13.59 -13.60
CA GLU A 16 14.57 -12.47 -12.70
C GLU A 16 14.93 -11.11 -13.31
N GLU A 17 16.12 -10.98 -13.90
CA GLU A 17 16.59 -9.77 -14.58
C GLU A 17 15.63 -9.30 -15.68
N ARG A 18 14.91 -10.23 -16.32
CA ARG A 18 13.96 -9.96 -17.41
C ARG A 18 12.52 -9.74 -16.94
N LYS A 19 12.24 -9.81 -15.63
CA LYS A 19 10.90 -9.53 -15.08
C LYS A 19 10.36 -8.14 -15.47
N PRO A 20 11.16 -7.04 -15.43
CA PRO A 20 10.65 -5.71 -15.80
C PRO A 20 10.16 -5.65 -17.25
N ALA A 21 10.92 -6.20 -18.20
CA ALA A 21 10.53 -6.26 -19.61
C ALA A 21 9.25 -7.08 -19.83
N PHE A 22 9.10 -8.21 -19.11
CA PHE A 22 7.86 -8.98 -19.12
C PHE A 22 6.68 -8.15 -18.61
N LEU A 23 6.83 -7.42 -17.50
CA LEU A 23 5.75 -6.63 -16.91
C LEU A 23 5.27 -5.53 -17.88
N ILE A 24 6.20 -4.83 -18.53
CA ILE A 24 5.89 -3.81 -19.56
C ILE A 24 5.15 -4.45 -20.75
N ALA A 25 5.65 -5.56 -21.29
CA ALA A 25 5.03 -6.23 -22.43
C ALA A 25 3.67 -6.84 -22.08
N ASN A 26 3.51 -7.34 -20.85
CA ASN A 26 2.25 -7.90 -20.36
C ASN A 26 1.20 -6.82 -20.13
N GLN A 27 1.59 -5.65 -19.63
CA GLN A 27 0.72 -4.47 -19.49
C GLN A 27 0.17 -4.03 -20.86
N LYS A 28 1.04 -4.00 -21.88
CA LYS A 28 0.66 -3.70 -23.28
C LYS A 28 -0.08 -4.84 -24.00
N ARG A 29 -0.33 -5.98 -23.32
CA ARG A 29 -0.91 -7.21 -23.90
C ARG A 29 -0.17 -7.73 -25.13
N CYS A 30 1.13 -7.44 -25.25
CA CYS A 30 1.98 -7.83 -26.38
C CYS A 30 3.04 -8.87 -26.01
N ALA A 31 3.11 -9.32 -24.76
CA ALA A 31 4.09 -10.32 -24.29
C ALA A 31 4.16 -11.60 -25.16
N ALA A 32 3.02 -12.03 -25.71
CA ALA A 32 2.95 -13.18 -26.63
C ALA A 32 3.69 -12.97 -27.96
N LYS A 33 3.71 -11.72 -28.46
CA LYS A 33 4.22 -11.38 -29.79
C LYS A 33 5.67 -10.89 -29.74
N SER A 34 6.01 -10.02 -28.80
CA SER A 34 7.35 -9.41 -28.73
C SER A 34 8.24 -10.13 -27.71
N PHE A 35 7.77 -10.32 -26.48
CA PHE A 35 8.63 -10.77 -25.39
C PHE A 35 9.00 -12.26 -25.48
N TYR A 36 8.03 -13.16 -25.62
CA TYR A 36 8.31 -14.60 -25.56
C TYR A 36 9.17 -15.14 -26.70
N PRO A 37 9.02 -14.71 -27.97
CA PRO A 37 9.89 -15.17 -29.05
C PRO A 37 11.37 -14.84 -28.79
N ASP A 38 11.66 -13.61 -28.37
CA ASP A 38 13.02 -13.16 -28.08
C ASP A 38 13.59 -13.86 -26.84
N LEU A 39 12.80 -13.91 -25.75
CA LEU A 39 13.16 -14.62 -24.54
C LEU A 39 13.53 -16.08 -24.80
N VAL A 40 12.69 -16.80 -25.56
CA VAL A 40 12.91 -18.22 -25.85
C VAL A 40 14.14 -18.42 -26.73
N LYS A 41 14.38 -17.51 -27.69
CA LYS A 41 15.57 -17.53 -28.53
C LYS A 41 16.84 -17.35 -27.67
N GLU A 42 16.92 -16.28 -26.88
CA GLU A 42 18.06 -16.01 -26.01
C GLU A 42 18.28 -17.13 -24.98
N PHE A 43 17.21 -17.67 -24.40
CA PHE A 43 17.29 -18.75 -23.43
C PHE A 43 17.87 -20.03 -24.07
N ARG A 44 17.49 -20.35 -25.31
CA ARG A 44 18.01 -21.51 -26.05
C ARG A 44 19.48 -21.34 -26.42
N ASP A 45 19.88 -20.12 -26.78
CA ASP A 45 21.26 -19.82 -27.14
C ASP A 45 22.19 -19.98 -25.93
N LYS A 46 21.71 -19.58 -24.74
CA LYS A 46 22.48 -19.68 -23.49
C LYS A 46 22.43 -21.07 -22.84
N TRP A 47 21.29 -21.77 -22.94
CA TRP A 47 21.10 -23.12 -22.40
C TRP A 47 20.53 -24.06 -23.47
N PRO A 48 21.40 -24.64 -24.33
CA PRO A 48 20.95 -25.56 -25.36
C PRO A 48 20.29 -26.79 -24.73
N VAL A 49 19.19 -27.24 -25.34
CA VAL A 49 18.45 -28.41 -24.88
C VAL A 49 19.35 -29.64 -24.99
N PRO A 50 19.51 -30.44 -23.92
CA PRO A 50 20.35 -31.64 -23.97
C PRO A 50 19.80 -32.63 -25.01
N PRO A 51 20.68 -33.42 -25.65
CA PRO A 51 20.28 -34.37 -26.68
C PRO A 51 19.19 -35.32 -26.18
N VAL A 52 18.36 -35.76 -27.11
CA VAL A 52 17.23 -36.65 -26.83
C VAL A 52 17.74 -38.03 -26.39
N THR A 53 17.12 -38.61 -25.36
CA THR A 53 17.48 -39.96 -24.88
C THR A 53 16.75 -41.03 -25.71
N GLN A 54 17.31 -42.24 -25.85
CA GLN A 54 16.70 -43.33 -26.64
C GLN A 54 15.23 -43.60 -26.25
N ALA A 55 14.90 -43.59 -24.95
CA ALA A 55 13.53 -43.76 -24.50
C ALA A 55 12.56 -42.68 -25.01
N GLU A 56 13.01 -41.43 -25.14
CA GLU A 56 12.22 -40.34 -25.71
C GLU A 56 12.06 -40.50 -27.23
N ILE A 57 13.06 -41.09 -27.91
CA ILE A 57 13.00 -41.42 -29.34
C ILE A 57 11.99 -42.56 -29.57
N ASP A 58 12.02 -43.59 -28.73
CA ASP A 58 11.12 -44.74 -28.83
C ASP A 58 9.65 -44.34 -28.58
N ASP A 59 9.40 -43.39 -27.67
CA ASP A 59 8.06 -42.85 -27.36
C ASP A 59 7.52 -41.96 -28.49
N ALA A 60 8.37 -41.11 -29.10
CA ALA A 60 7.95 -40.20 -30.17
C ALA A 60 7.99 -40.83 -31.57
N GLY A 61 8.65 -41.97 -31.73
CA GLY A 61 8.83 -42.70 -32.99
C GLY A 61 9.86 -42.10 -33.96
N SER A 62 10.42 -40.91 -33.68
CA SER A 62 11.44 -40.26 -34.51
C SER A 62 12.30 -39.29 -33.69
N VAL A 63 13.59 -39.22 -34.02
CA VAL A 63 14.57 -38.32 -33.38
C VAL A 63 14.16 -36.85 -33.52
N GLU A 64 13.64 -36.46 -34.69
CA GLU A 64 13.23 -35.07 -34.96
C GLU A 64 12.00 -34.69 -34.14
N LEU A 65 10.99 -35.58 -34.08
CA LEU A 65 9.79 -35.36 -33.29
C LEU A 65 10.11 -35.30 -31.80
N ALA A 66 10.96 -36.19 -31.30
CA ALA A 66 11.40 -36.18 -29.91
C ALA A 66 12.16 -34.89 -29.57
N THR A 67 13.03 -34.42 -30.47
CA THR A 67 13.76 -33.15 -30.29
C THR A 67 12.81 -31.97 -30.24
N ARG A 68 11.80 -31.93 -31.13
CA ARG A 68 10.78 -30.88 -31.14
C ARG A 68 9.96 -30.88 -29.85
N VAL A 69 9.45 -32.04 -29.42
CA VAL A 69 8.65 -32.17 -28.19
C VAL A 69 9.44 -31.73 -26.96
N LYS A 70 10.72 -32.13 -26.88
CA LYS A 70 11.59 -31.71 -25.78
C LYS A 70 11.80 -30.20 -25.79
N ARG A 71 12.06 -29.61 -26.96
CA ARG A 71 12.21 -28.16 -27.13
C ARG A 71 10.96 -27.40 -26.70
N ASP A 72 9.79 -27.79 -27.21
CA ASP A 72 8.50 -27.17 -26.89
C ASP A 72 8.21 -27.24 -25.38
N LYS A 73 8.60 -28.34 -24.72
CA LYS A 73 8.46 -28.51 -23.27
C LYS A 73 9.34 -27.52 -22.49
N TYR A 74 10.57 -27.27 -22.94
CA TYR A 74 11.45 -26.25 -22.35
C TYR A 74 10.89 -24.84 -22.58
N ASP A 75 10.48 -24.50 -23.81
CA ASP A 75 9.96 -23.17 -24.10
C ASP A 75 8.67 -22.87 -23.32
N LYS A 76 7.79 -23.89 -23.20
CA LYS A 76 6.57 -23.78 -22.40
C LYS A 76 6.89 -23.59 -20.91
N ARG A 77 7.93 -24.24 -20.39
CA ARG A 77 8.39 -24.03 -19.00
C ARG A 77 8.94 -22.62 -18.80
N THR A 78 9.78 -22.14 -19.71
CA THR A 78 10.37 -20.80 -19.66
C THR A 78 9.29 -19.71 -19.77
N SER A 79 8.38 -19.82 -20.75
CA SER A 79 7.27 -18.87 -20.91
C SER A 79 6.28 -18.89 -19.73
N SER A 80 5.95 -20.08 -19.20
CA SER A 80 5.07 -20.23 -18.04
C SER A 80 5.73 -19.80 -16.73
N TRP A 81 7.05 -19.65 -16.68
CA TRP A 81 7.75 -19.22 -15.47
C TRP A 81 7.34 -17.80 -15.07
N TYR A 82 7.26 -16.88 -16.03
CA TYR A 82 6.90 -15.47 -15.78
C TYR A 82 5.55 -15.31 -15.09
N PRO A 83 4.40 -15.73 -15.67
CA PRO A 83 3.10 -15.53 -15.04
C PRO A 83 2.94 -16.25 -13.70
N ASN A 84 3.80 -17.22 -13.37
CA ASN A 84 3.82 -17.86 -12.05
C ASN A 84 4.70 -17.13 -11.03
N ASN A 85 5.81 -16.52 -11.47
CA ASN A 85 6.77 -15.83 -10.60
C ASN A 85 6.60 -14.30 -10.56
N THR A 86 5.78 -13.73 -11.45
CA THR A 86 5.39 -12.31 -11.44
C THR A 86 3.98 -12.09 -10.91
N ARG A 87 3.22 -13.16 -10.65
CA ARG A 87 2.08 -13.07 -9.72
C ARG A 87 2.66 -12.62 -8.40
N THR A 88 2.42 -11.35 -8.08
CA THR A 88 2.78 -10.75 -6.79
C THR A 88 2.43 -11.76 -5.71
N LEU A 89 3.45 -12.18 -4.95
CA LEU A 89 3.41 -13.22 -3.94
C LEU A 89 2.39 -12.85 -2.85
N SER A 90 1.10 -12.97 -3.16
CA SER A 90 -0.03 -13.04 -2.24
C SER A 90 -0.02 -14.38 -1.49
N ALA A 91 1.17 -14.95 -1.30
CA ALA A 91 1.40 -16.21 -0.59
C ALA A 91 1.18 -16.06 0.92
N HIS A 92 1.15 -14.83 1.46
CA HIS A 92 0.90 -14.57 2.88
C HIS A 92 -0.45 -13.88 3.18
N GLY A 93 -1.19 -13.48 2.14
CA GLY A 93 -2.56 -12.97 2.25
C GLY A 93 -3.34 -13.60 1.12
N GLY A 94 -4.06 -14.69 1.41
CA GLY A 94 -4.57 -15.60 0.38
C GLY A 94 -5.36 -14.88 -0.71
N ALA A 95 -5.52 -15.56 -1.85
CA ALA A 95 -6.40 -15.27 -3.00
C ALA A 95 -7.65 -14.42 -2.71
N ASN A 96 -8.17 -14.59 -1.49
CA ASN A 96 -9.43 -14.10 -1.00
C ASN A 96 -9.37 -12.84 -0.11
N GLU A 97 -8.20 -12.27 0.18
CA GLU A 97 -8.13 -11.05 0.99
C GLU A 97 -8.60 -9.82 0.18
N ILE A 98 -9.44 -9.00 0.82
CA ILE A 98 -9.94 -7.72 0.33
C ILE A 98 -9.33 -6.67 1.25
N LEU A 99 -8.86 -5.56 0.69
CA LEU A 99 -8.35 -4.44 1.49
C LEU A 99 -9.43 -4.04 2.49
N LYS A 100 -9.08 -4.02 3.77
CA LYS A 100 -10.00 -3.62 4.83
C LYS A 100 -10.24 -2.11 4.73
N ILE A 101 -11.26 -1.71 3.95
CA ILE A 101 -11.66 -0.31 3.75
C ILE A 101 -12.24 0.31 5.03
N LYS A 102 -12.61 -0.51 6.02
CA LYS A 102 -12.96 0.01 7.34
C LYS A 102 -11.75 0.79 7.84
N SER A 103 -11.93 2.08 8.08
CA SER A 103 -10.94 2.93 8.76
C SER A 103 -10.33 2.10 9.86
N GLN A 104 -9.01 1.83 9.77
CA GLN A 104 -8.32 1.02 10.77
C GLN A 104 -8.80 1.51 12.12
N PRO A 105 -9.47 0.67 12.93
CA PRO A 105 -10.07 1.14 14.16
C PRO A 105 -8.95 1.82 14.93
N GLN A 106 -9.11 3.13 15.14
CA GLN A 106 -8.08 3.94 15.77
C GLN A 106 -7.61 3.17 17.00
N PRO A 107 -6.30 2.87 17.12
CA PRO A 107 -5.81 2.02 18.18
C PRO A 107 -6.36 2.58 19.49
N ARG A 108 -7.12 1.75 20.22
CA ARG A 108 -7.82 2.22 21.41
C ARG A 108 -6.78 2.85 22.32
N LYS A 109 -6.98 4.12 22.70
CA LYS A 109 -6.09 4.82 23.64
C LYS A 109 -5.83 3.90 24.82
N LEU A 110 -4.56 3.61 25.11
CA LEU A 110 -4.18 2.75 26.23
C LEU A 110 -4.80 3.30 27.52
N GLN A 111 -5.13 2.41 28.46
CA GLN A 111 -5.52 2.85 29.80
C GLN A 111 -4.30 3.45 30.52
N ALA A 112 -4.51 4.39 31.46
CA ALA A 112 -3.42 5.11 32.10
C ALA A 112 -2.41 4.20 32.81
N TRP A 113 -2.89 3.16 33.50
CA TRP A 113 -2.02 2.17 34.15
C TRP A 113 -1.24 1.31 33.14
N GLN A 114 -1.76 1.10 31.92
CA GLN A 114 -1.05 0.36 30.86
C GLN A 114 0.10 1.18 30.29
N ALA A 115 -0.10 2.50 30.13
CA ALA A 115 0.97 3.43 29.78
C ALA A 115 2.04 3.48 30.86
N TYR A 116 1.63 3.54 32.14
CA TYR A 116 2.54 3.45 33.28
C TYR A 116 3.34 2.15 33.26
N HIS A 117 2.68 1.03 32.99
CA HIS A 117 3.34 -0.27 32.85
C HIS A 117 4.37 -0.27 31.73
N ALA A 118 4.04 0.24 30.53
CA ALA A 118 4.99 0.32 29.42
C ALA A 118 6.25 1.14 29.76
N LEU A 119 6.10 2.22 30.54
CA LEU A 119 7.22 3.11 30.91
C LEU A 119 8.10 2.57 32.03
N THR A 120 7.55 1.82 32.98
CA THR A 120 8.21 1.54 34.26
C THR A 120 8.43 0.05 34.54
N TYR A 121 7.77 -0.85 33.80
CA TYR A 121 7.82 -2.28 34.10
C TYR A 121 9.23 -2.85 33.99
N GLU A 122 9.91 -2.63 32.85
CA GLU A 122 11.24 -3.20 32.63
C GLU A 122 12.30 -2.63 33.57
N SER A 123 12.21 -1.33 33.89
CA SER A 123 13.20 -0.62 34.67
C SER A 123 13.03 -0.81 36.19
N LYS A 124 11.79 -0.77 36.70
CA LYS A 124 11.51 -0.73 38.14
C LYS A 124 10.76 -1.94 38.64
N TRP A 125 9.67 -2.35 37.99
CA TRP A 125 8.68 -3.23 38.62
C TRP A 125 8.83 -4.72 38.33
N LYS A 126 9.54 -5.10 37.26
CA LYS A 126 9.77 -6.51 36.89
C LYS A 126 10.25 -7.40 38.05
N PRO A 127 11.27 -7.03 38.85
CA PRO A 127 11.70 -7.87 39.97
C PRO A 127 10.65 -7.97 41.08
N HIS A 128 9.94 -6.87 41.38
CA HIS A 128 8.91 -6.86 42.42
C HIS A 128 7.69 -7.71 42.04
N VAL A 129 7.25 -7.63 40.78
CA VAL A 129 6.15 -8.45 40.25
C VAL A 129 6.55 -9.93 40.25
N ASN A 130 7.79 -10.26 39.91
CA ASN A 130 8.28 -11.64 39.98
C ASN A 130 8.30 -12.16 41.42
N LYS A 131 8.77 -11.35 42.38
CA LYS A 131 8.78 -11.71 43.79
C LYS A 131 7.35 -11.90 44.33
N ALA A 132 6.44 -10.98 44.02
CA ALA A 132 5.03 -11.09 44.42
C ALA A 132 4.38 -12.35 43.83
N TRP A 133 4.70 -12.69 42.58
CA TRP A 133 4.22 -13.91 41.95
C TRP A 133 4.78 -15.19 42.58
N THR A 134 6.07 -15.21 42.93
CA THR A 134 6.67 -16.38 43.61
C THR A 134 6.07 -16.57 45.00
N THR A 135 5.90 -15.49 45.77
CA THR A 135 5.27 -15.55 47.11
C THR A 135 3.83 -16.05 47.03
N TYR A 136 3.01 -15.47 46.13
CA TYR A 136 1.64 -15.93 45.93
C TYR A 136 1.57 -17.42 45.51
N LYS A 137 2.50 -17.85 44.66
CA LYS A 137 2.57 -19.25 44.20
C LYS A 137 2.95 -20.20 45.34
N GLU A 138 3.88 -19.80 46.21
CA GLU A 138 4.30 -20.59 47.39
C GLU A 138 3.19 -20.69 48.43
N GLU A 139 2.52 -19.58 48.75
CA GLU A 139 1.37 -19.53 49.65
C GLU A 139 0.22 -20.40 49.12
N TRP A 140 -0.10 -20.28 47.83
CA TRP A 140 -1.14 -21.10 47.20
C TRP A 140 -0.80 -22.59 47.23
N LEU A 141 0.45 -22.97 46.97
CA LEU A 141 0.87 -24.37 47.01
C LEU A 141 0.86 -24.96 48.44
N ALA A 142 1.04 -24.12 49.46
CA ALA A 142 0.93 -24.54 50.86
C ALA A 142 -0.51 -24.86 51.26
N GLU A 143 -1.48 -24.06 50.79
CA GLU A 143 -2.91 -24.26 51.05
C GLU A 143 -3.53 -25.33 50.13
N HIS A 144 -3.09 -25.39 48.87
CA HIS A 144 -3.63 -26.25 47.81
C HIS A 144 -2.52 -27.03 47.06
N PRO A 145 -1.93 -28.09 47.64
CA PRO A 145 -0.77 -28.78 47.06
C PRO A 145 -1.00 -29.44 45.69
N LYS A 146 -2.27 -29.70 45.32
CA LYS A 146 -2.63 -30.44 44.09
C LYS A 146 -3.37 -29.59 43.06
N GLU A 147 -3.69 -28.33 43.37
CA GLU A 147 -4.48 -27.47 42.48
C GLU A 147 -3.61 -26.37 41.86
N LYS A 148 -4.01 -25.89 40.68
CA LYS A 148 -3.33 -24.76 40.02
C LYS A 148 -3.75 -23.46 40.69
N PRO A 149 -2.87 -22.43 40.78
CA PRO A 149 -3.22 -21.12 41.29
C PRO A 149 -4.45 -20.55 40.61
N GLU A 150 -5.40 -20.04 41.39
CA GLU A 150 -6.62 -19.41 40.87
C GLU A 150 -6.27 -18.15 40.06
N LYS A 151 -5.35 -17.31 40.57
CA LYS A 151 -4.88 -16.14 39.85
C LYS A 151 -3.70 -16.46 38.95
N THR A 152 -3.77 -15.95 37.73
CA THR A 152 -2.66 -15.97 36.79
C THR A 152 -1.61 -14.90 37.15
N ARG A 153 -0.37 -15.11 36.73
CA ARG A 153 0.71 -14.11 36.87
C ARG A 153 0.32 -12.74 36.30
N LEU A 154 -0.46 -12.75 35.22
CA LEU A 154 -0.94 -11.52 34.56
C LEU A 154 -1.89 -10.75 35.48
N GLU A 155 -2.82 -11.42 36.16
CA GLU A 155 -3.76 -10.76 37.09
C GLU A 155 -3.04 -10.15 38.29
N VAL A 156 -2.12 -10.89 38.91
CA VAL A 156 -1.28 -10.39 40.01
C VAL A 156 -0.47 -9.16 39.55
N MET A 157 0.08 -9.21 38.34
CA MET A 157 0.79 -8.06 37.77
C MET A 157 -0.15 -6.86 37.54
N VAL A 158 -1.34 -7.08 36.99
CA VAL A 158 -2.32 -6.01 36.73
C VAL A 158 -2.78 -5.35 38.03
N GLU A 159 -3.07 -6.14 39.07
CA GLU A 159 -3.43 -5.65 40.41
C GLU A 159 -2.29 -4.83 41.01
N PHE A 160 -1.06 -5.37 40.98
CA PHE A 160 0.13 -4.69 41.48
C PHE A 160 0.37 -3.34 40.77
N MET A 161 0.28 -3.33 39.44
CA MET A 161 0.54 -2.12 38.65
C MET A 161 -0.56 -1.07 38.81
N LYS A 162 -1.82 -1.47 39.00
CA LYS A 162 -2.90 -0.54 39.32
C LYS A 162 -2.72 0.07 40.71
N GLY A 163 -2.32 -0.73 41.70
CA GLY A 163 -1.98 -0.24 43.03
C GLY A 163 -0.87 0.81 42.99
N LYS A 164 0.25 0.47 42.32
CA LYS A 164 1.38 1.39 42.18
C LYS A 164 1.06 2.64 41.38
N PHE A 165 0.26 2.54 40.32
CA PHE A 165 -0.18 3.71 39.57
C PHE A 165 -1.03 4.68 40.41
N ASN A 166 -1.86 4.16 41.32
CA ASN A 166 -2.70 5.00 42.18
C ASN A 166 -1.86 5.72 43.26
N GLU A 167 -0.82 5.07 43.77
CA GLU A 167 0.13 5.62 44.76
C GLU A 167 1.12 6.65 44.17
N GLU A 168 1.36 6.61 42.86
CA GLU A 168 2.39 7.41 42.19
C GLU A 168 2.03 8.90 42.08
N ASN A 169 3.07 9.73 42.03
CA ASN A 169 2.99 11.18 41.88
C ASN A 169 2.25 11.64 40.61
N ASP A 170 1.62 12.81 40.69
CA ASP A 170 0.87 13.41 39.58
C ASP A 170 1.72 13.69 38.33
N ASP A 171 3.02 13.93 38.49
CA ASP A 171 3.93 14.13 37.36
C ASP A 171 4.11 12.86 36.52
N MET A 172 4.11 11.68 37.16
CA MET A 172 4.15 10.42 36.42
C MET A 172 2.81 10.16 35.72
N LYS A 173 1.68 10.54 36.34
CA LYS A 173 0.36 10.46 35.70
C LYS A 173 0.28 11.34 34.46
N LYS A 174 0.83 12.56 34.49
CA LYS A 174 0.97 13.44 33.31
C LYS A 174 1.82 12.79 32.21
N ARG A 175 2.99 12.23 32.56
CA ARG A 175 3.82 11.48 31.59
C ARG A 175 3.08 10.29 30.97
N CYS A 176 2.25 9.61 31.75
CA CYS A 176 1.41 8.53 31.24
C CYS A 176 0.33 9.06 30.30
N GLU A 177 -0.28 10.22 30.57
CA GLU A 177 -1.23 10.87 29.66
C GLU A 177 -0.57 11.31 28.35
N GLU A 178 0.62 11.88 28.42
CA GLU A 178 1.44 12.21 27.24
C GLU A 178 1.76 10.94 26.43
N TYR A 179 2.16 9.85 27.09
CA TYR A 179 2.43 8.57 26.44
C TYR A 179 1.19 7.90 25.82
N ARG A 180 -0.02 8.24 26.27
CA ARG A 180 -1.26 7.72 25.67
C ARG A 180 -1.59 8.39 24.34
N ASN A 181 -0.95 9.51 24.01
CA ASN A 181 -1.10 10.14 22.71
C ASN A 181 -0.25 9.38 21.68
N PRO A 182 -0.84 8.86 20.59
CA PRO A 182 -0.16 7.99 19.63
C PRO A 182 1.03 8.68 18.95
N GLU A 183 0.95 10.00 18.74
CA GLU A 183 2.05 10.81 18.21
C GLU A 183 3.29 10.71 19.10
N MET A 184 3.12 10.79 20.43
CA MET A 184 4.22 10.66 21.38
C MET A 184 4.75 9.23 21.48
N GLN A 185 3.91 8.20 21.28
CA GLN A 185 4.41 6.82 21.23
C GLN A 185 5.37 6.57 20.07
N ALA A 186 5.10 7.19 18.91
CA ALA A 186 5.99 7.10 17.75
C ALA A 186 7.33 7.80 18.02
N VAL A 187 7.31 8.96 18.69
CA VAL A 187 8.53 9.71 19.08
C VAL A 187 9.35 8.98 20.14
N LEU A 188 8.69 8.40 21.16
CA LEU A 188 9.37 7.78 22.30
C LEU A 188 9.89 6.37 22.00
N ASN A 189 9.40 5.71 20.95
CA ASN A 189 9.90 4.43 20.48
C ASN A 189 10.40 4.52 19.03
N PRO A 190 11.50 5.25 18.76
CA PRO A 190 12.04 5.38 17.40
C PRO A 190 12.54 4.04 16.86
N ALA A 191 12.89 3.08 17.73
CA ALA A 191 13.21 1.70 17.35
C ALA A 191 12.02 0.94 16.71
N LYS A 192 10.79 1.48 16.80
CA LYS A 192 9.60 0.96 16.11
C LYS A 192 9.21 1.78 14.88
N ALA A 193 9.94 2.86 14.55
CA ALA A 193 9.80 3.49 13.25
C ALA A 193 10.18 2.43 12.22
N LYS A 194 9.19 1.95 11.47
CA LYS A 194 9.42 0.96 10.43
C LYS A 194 10.42 1.57 9.44
N PRO A 195 11.46 0.83 9.01
CA PRO A 195 12.31 1.27 7.91
C PRO A 195 11.43 1.73 6.75
N GLN A 196 11.82 2.79 6.02
CA GLN A 196 11.05 3.28 4.87
C GLN A 196 10.71 2.15 3.89
N ALA A 197 11.63 1.20 3.72
CA ALA A 197 11.41 -0.03 2.95
C ALA A 197 10.18 -0.84 3.41
N ALA A 198 9.97 -1.01 4.72
CA ALA A 198 8.82 -1.75 5.26
C ALA A 198 7.51 -0.96 5.14
N ILE A 199 7.58 0.37 5.05
CA ILE A 199 6.42 1.22 4.75
C ILE A 199 6.05 1.08 3.27
N ASN A 200 7.05 1.16 2.39
CA ASN A 200 6.89 0.98 0.95
C ASN A 200 6.33 -0.40 0.61
N GLU A 201 6.84 -1.46 1.25
CA GLU A 201 6.31 -2.82 1.11
C GLU A 201 4.84 -2.91 1.57
N ALA A 202 4.48 -2.24 2.67
CA ALA A 202 3.10 -2.18 3.13
C ALA A 202 2.20 -1.44 2.13
N PHE A 203 2.65 -0.33 1.53
CA PHE A 203 1.91 0.37 0.48
C PHE A 203 1.73 -0.49 -0.75
N GLN A 204 2.80 -1.14 -1.22
CA GLN A 204 2.73 -2.04 -2.37
C GLN A 204 1.76 -3.19 -2.13
N SER A 205 1.79 -3.80 -0.93
CA SER A 205 0.85 -4.85 -0.57
C SER A 205 -0.61 -4.38 -0.64
N ALA A 206 -0.88 -3.13 -0.25
CA ALA A 206 -2.21 -2.54 -0.34
C ALA A 206 -2.62 -2.23 -1.79
N ILE A 207 -1.68 -1.72 -2.62
CA ILE A 207 -1.89 -1.48 -4.05
C ILE A 207 -2.24 -2.78 -4.77
N ASN A 208 -1.53 -3.87 -4.47
CA ASN A 208 -1.79 -5.19 -5.07
C ASN A 208 -3.20 -5.73 -4.74
N LEU A 209 -3.76 -5.36 -3.58
CA LEU A 209 -5.11 -5.75 -3.17
C LEU A 209 -6.20 -4.83 -3.74
N LEU A 210 -5.83 -3.67 -4.29
CA LEU A 210 -6.76 -2.64 -4.73
C LEU A 210 -7.71 -3.11 -5.84
N PRO A 211 -7.27 -3.74 -6.94
CA PRO A 211 -8.16 -4.09 -8.06
C PRO A 211 -9.35 -4.95 -7.62
N ARG A 212 -9.07 -5.97 -6.80
CA ARG A 212 -10.08 -6.89 -6.28
C ARG A 212 -11.02 -6.22 -5.28
N THR A 213 -10.46 -5.32 -4.46
CA THR A 213 -11.24 -4.54 -3.51
C THR A 213 -12.22 -3.63 -4.25
N LEU A 214 -11.75 -2.88 -5.25
CA LEU A 214 -12.59 -1.97 -6.04
C LEU A 214 -13.69 -2.71 -6.78
N ALA A 215 -13.39 -3.87 -7.38
CA ALA A 215 -14.41 -4.72 -8.01
C ALA A 215 -15.50 -5.14 -7.01
N THR A 216 -15.10 -5.60 -5.81
CA THR A 216 -16.07 -6.03 -4.78
C THR A 216 -16.92 -4.85 -4.28
N ILE A 217 -16.33 -3.67 -4.09
CA ILE A 217 -17.08 -2.46 -3.72
C ILE A 217 -18.06 -2.11 -4.83
N GLY A 218 -17.60 -2.06 -6.08
CA GLY A 218 -18.42 -1.69 -7.23
C GLY A 218 -19.60 -2.64 -7.41
N GLU A 219 -19.38 -3.96 -7.37
CA GLU A 219 -20.45 -4.97 -7.44
C GLU A 219 -21.46 -4.82 -6.29
N SER A 220 -20.98 -4.58 -5.07
CA SER A 220 -21.84 -4.37 -3.90
C SER A 220 -22.70 -3.11 -4.04
N LEU A 221 -22.11 -2.00 -4.54
CA LEU A 221 -22.84 -0.76 -4.78
C LEU A 221 -23.88 -0.93 -5.89
N VAL A 222 -23.51 -1.54 -7.02
CA VAL A 222 -24.44 -1.85 -8.13
C VAL A 222 -25.62 -2.66 -7.62
N LYS A 223 -25.38 -3.69 -6.81
CA LYS A 223 -26.44 -4.55 -6.25
C LYS A 223 -27.37 -3.79 -5.28
N GLN A 224 -26.83 -2.84 -4.52
CA GLN A 224 -27.61 -2.10 -3.52
C GLN A 224 -28.37 -0.92 -4.12
N THR A 225 -27.80 -0.21 -5.09
CA THR A 225 -28.36 1.04 -5.63
C THR A 225 -28.97 0.89 -7.02
N GLY A 226 -28.60 -0.16 -7.76
CA GLY A 226 -28.91 -0.31 -9.18
C GLY A 226 -28.15 0.67 -10.08
N TRP A 227 -27.15 1.40 -9.57
CA TRP A 227 -26.36 2.34 -10.35
C TRP A 227 -25.16 1.65 -10.98
N ASN A 228 -24.77 2.06 -12.18
CA ASN A 228 -23.47 1.73 -12.74
C ASN A 228 -22.41 2.59 -12.06
N ILE A 229 -21.34 1.96 -11.57
CA ILE A 229 -20.30 2.62 -10.77
C ILE A 229 -18.96 2.53 -11.52
N THR A 230 -18.28 3.67 -11.66
CA THR A 230 -16.91 3.75 -12.13
C THR A 230 -16.04 4.30 -11.00
N ILE A 231 -14.95 3.62 -10.67
CA ILE A 231 -13.96 4.05 -9.69
C ILE A 231 -12.63 4.25 -10.41
N LEU A 232 -12.09 5.47 -10.34
CA LEU A 232 -10.78 5.84 -10.86
C LEU A 232 -9.85 6.14 -9.69
N ALA A 233 -8.69 5.50 -9.65
CA ALA A 233 -7.68 5.68 -8.62
C ALA A 233 -6.29 5.58 -9.26
N GLY A 234 -5.31 6.29 -8.73
CA GLY A 234 -3.94 6.13 -9.19
C GLY A 234 -2.93 6.79 -8.25
N GLY A 235 -1.65 6.51 -8.49
CA GLY A 235 -0.55 7.01 -7.67
C GLY A 235 0.77 6.27 -7.93
N PRO A 236 1.85 6.68 -7.25
CA PRO A 236 3.17 6.08 -7.43
C PRO A 236 3.23 4.66 -6.87
N MET A 237 3.92 3.77 -7.59
CA MET A 237 4.17 2.39 -7.17
C MET A 237 5.59 2.23 -6.60
N PRO A 238 5.72 1.81 -5.33
CA PRO A 238 7.04 1.61 -4.71
C PRO A 238 7.94 0.59 -5.41
N ASP A 239 7.39 -0.49 -5.98
CA ASP A 239 8.18 -1.55 -6.65
C ASP A 239 8.77 -1.12 -8.00
N THR A 240 8.17 -0.11 -8.64
CA THR A 240 8.58 0.42 -9.95
C THR A 240 9.14 1.82 -9.81
N ASP A 241 9.90 2.06 -8.74
CA ASP A 241 10.64 3.29 -8.49
C ASP A 241 9.77 4.56 -8.56
N GLY A 242 8.52 4.46 -8.09
CA GLY A 242 7.58 5.58 -8.08
C GLY A 242 6.84 5.84 -9.38
N THR A 243 6.96 4.97 -10.39
CA THR A 243 6.16 5.06 -11.63
C THR A 243 4.67 5.19 -11.29
N ILE A 244 3.98 6.15 -11.91
CA ILE A 244 2.56 6.39 -11.71
C ILE A 244 1.77 5.25 -12.36
N LEU A 245 0.87 4.63 -11.58
CA LEU A 245 -0.08 3.66 -12.09
C LEU A 245 -1.51 4.17 -11.89
N THR A 246 -2.31 4.04 -12.94
CA THR A 246 -3.74 4.34 -12.93
C THR A 246 -4.55 3.04 -12.98
N TYR A 247 -5.56 2.97 -12.12
CA TYR A 247 -6.56 1.90 -12.07
C TYR A 247 -7.95 2.49 -12.31
N LEU A 248 -8.60 2.03 -13.38
CA LEU A 248 -10.04 2.22 -13.56
C LEU A 248 -10.76 0.89 -13.34
N SER A 249 -11.74 0.89 -12.44
CA SER A 249 -12.65 -0.24 -12.24
C SER A 249 -14.08 0.21 -12.58
N HIS A 250 -14.73 -0.50 -13.51
CA HIS A 250 -16.13 -0.27 -13.84
C HIS A 250 -16.98 -1.47 -13.43
N SER A 251 -18.06 -1.21 -12.70
CA SER A 251 -19.05 -2.20 -12.30
C SER A 251 -20.41 -1.77 -12.84
N GLY A 252 -20.92 -2.55 -13.79
CA GLY A 252 -22.11 -2.19 -14.56
C GLY A 252 -21.98 -2.67 -16.01
N LYS A 253 -23.12 -2.77 -16.70
CA LYS A 253 -23.18 -3.10 -18.12
C LYS A 253 -24.29 -2.29 -18.79
N THR A 254 -24.13 -2.01 -20.09
CA THR A 254 -25.22 -1.47 -20.90
C THR A 254 -26.34 -2.51 -21.05
N LYS A 255 -27.48 -2.11 -21.64
CA LYS A 255 -28.56 -3.06 -21.96
C LYS A 255 -28.10 -4.19 -22.89
N GLU A 256 -27.11 -3.91 -23.72
CA GLU A 256 -26.49 -4.86 -24.66
C GLU A 256 -25.39 -5.70 -24.00
N GLY A 257 -25.08 -5.44 -22.73
CA GLY A 257 -24.09 -6.18 -21.95
C GLY A 257 -22.66 -5.64 -22.07
N ASP A 258 -22.46 -4.50 -22.72
CA ASP A 258 -21.14 -3.90 -22.92
C ASP A 258 -20.62 -3.21 -21.65
N SER A 259 -19.31 -3.30 -21.44
CA SER A 259 -18.59 -2.55 -20.41
C SER A 259 -18.43 -1.08 -20.83
N PHE A 260 -18.19 -0.19 -19.87
CA PHE A 260 -17.97 1.23 -20.13
C PHE A 260 -16.79 1.50 -21.08
N ASP A 261 -15.69 0.76 -20.93
CA ASP A 261 -14.52 0.79 -21.81
C ASP A 261 -14.91 0.46 -23.27
N LYS A 262 -15.67 -0.63 -23.46
CA LYS A 262 -16.15 -1.02 -24.79
C LYS A 262 -17.14 -0.02 -25.38
N PHE A 263 -17.97 0.60 -24.54
CA PHE A 263 -18.97 1.58 -24.97
C PHE A 263 -18.33 2.88 -25.44
N LEU A 264 -17.29 3.38 -24.76
CA LEU A 264 -16.54 4.57 -25.18
C LEU A 264 -15.65 4.29 -26.40
N GLY A 265 -15.10 3.08 -26.48
CA GLY A 265 -14.07 2.74 -27.46
C GLY A 265 -12.68 3.14 -26.95
N LYS A 266 -11.67 2.35 -27.35
CA LYS A 266 -10.30 2.44 -26.81
C LYS A 266 -9.71 3.86 -26.89
N LYS A 267 -9.93 4.55 -28.01
CA LYS A 267 -9.37 5.89 -28.25
C LYS A 267 -9.94 6.93 -27.30
N ASP A 268 -11.26 7.08 -27.26
CA ASP A 268 -11.92 8.08 -26.42
C ASP A 268 -11.72 7.77 -24.93
N TYR A 269 -11.64 6.49 -24.58
CA TYR A 269 -11.34 6.04 -23.24
C TYR A 269 -9.94 6.50 -22.77
N ASP A 270 -8.91 6.24 -23.56
CA ASP A 270 -7.53 6.63 -23.22
C ASP A 270 -7.38 8.17 -23.25
N ASP A 271 -7.88 8.83 -24.30
CA ASP A 271 -7.69 10.27 -24.54
C ASP A 271 -8.48 11.15 -23.55
N HIS A 272 -9.70 10.77 -23.18
CA HIS A 272 -10.59 11.63 -22.39
C HIS A 272 -10.75 11.23 -20.92
N VAL A 273 -10.39 10.00 -20.55
CA VAL A 273 -10.54 9.52 -19.17
C VAL A 273 -9.19 9.27 -18.52
N LEU A 274 -8.35 8.43 -19.11
CA LEU A 274 -7.08 8.05 -18.48
C LEU A 274 -6.03 9.15 -18.57
N CYS A 275 -5.78 9.69 -19.76
CA CYS A 275 -4.72 10.67 -19.99
C CYS A 275 -4.88 11.96 -19.15
N PRO A 276 -6.06 12.60 -19.03
CA PRO A 276 -6.22 13.76 -18.17
C PRO A 276 -6.00 13.45 -16.68
N PHE A 277 -6.37 12.23 -16.25
CA PHE A 277 -6.16 11.80 -14.88
C PHE A 277 -4.70 11.48 -14.59
N GLU A 278 -3.99 10.85 -15.53
CA GLU A 278 -2.55 10.63 -15.44
C GLU A 278 -1.78 11.95 -15.37
N LYS A 279 -2.12 12.93 -16.20
CA LYS A 279 -1.56 14.29 -16.11
C LYS A 279 -1.78 14.91 -14.73
N PHE A 280 -2.98 14.75 -14.17
CA PHE A 280 -3.26 15.19 -12.80
C PHE A 280 -2.40 14.47 -11.75
N LEU A 281 -2.18 13.16 -11.89
CA LEU A 281 -1.32 12.39 -10.99
C LEU A 281 0.14 12.82 -11.11
N HIS A 282 0.65 13.00 -12.33
CA HIS A 282 2.00 13.50 -12.56
C HIS A 282 2.20 14.88 -11.91
N ALA A 283 1.25 15.81 -12.08
CA ALA A 283 1.30 17.10 -11.42
C ALA A 283 1.18 17.02 -9.88
N SER A 284 0.53 15.98 -9.35
CA SER A 284 0.36 15.78 -7.91
C SER A 284 1.56 15.12 -7.23
N PHE A 285 2.34 14.32 -7.97
CA PHE A 285 3.39 13.46 -7.43
C PHE A 285 4.78 13.72 -8.03
N SER A 286 4.93 14.66 -8.98
CA SER A 286 6.24 15.10 -9.47
C SER A 286 7.09 15.57 -8.29
N MET A 287 8.16 14.82 -7.99
CA MET A 287 9.07 15.12 -6.87
C MET A 287 9.90 16.39 -7.09
N ASP A 288 9.94 16.89 -8.33
CA ASP A 288 10.76 18.03 -8.74
C ASP A 288 9.99 19.34 -8.62
N GLY A 289 9.44 19.58 -7.44
CA GLY A 289 8.95 20.90 -7.07
C GLY A 289 10.11 21.80 -6.67
N GLU A 290 10.92 22.28 -7.62
CA GLU A 290 11.46 23.65 -7.52
C GLU A 290 12.02 24.30 -8.81
N ASP A 291 12.43 23.61 -9.88
CA ASP A 291 13.09 24.31 -11.02
C ASP A 291 12.51 24.10 -12.44
N ASP A 292 11.50 23.25 -12.66
CA ASP A 292 10.96 22.97 -14.01
C ASP A 292 9.65 23.73 -14.34
N LYS A 293 9.54 25.00 -13.94
CA LYS A 293 8.35 25.84 -14.27
C LYS A 293 8.21 26.22 -15.75
N GLU A 294 9.11 25.80 -16.63
CA GLU A 294 9.10 26.22 -18.05
C GLU A 294 9.03 25.07 -19.06
N LYS A 295 8.85 23.81 -18.63
CA LYS A 295 8.54 22.72 -19.56
C LYS A 295 7.09 22.30 -19.38
N GLU A 296 6.17 23.11 -19.93
CA GLU A 296 4.90 22.55 -20.38
C GLU A 296 5.24 21.45 -21.39
N MET A 297 5.09 20.19 -20.96
CA MET A 297 5.19 19.06 -21.86
C MET A 297 4.03 19.19 -22.84
N ASP A 298 4.34 19.52 -24.10
CA ASP A 298 3.36 19.68 -25.16
C ASP A 298 2.49 18.42 -25.24
N ASP A 299 1.18 18.60 -25.41
CA ASP A 299 0.21 17.53 -25.62
C ASP A 299 0.64 16.60 -26.78
N GLU A 300 1.39 17.12 -27.76
CA GLU A 300 1.99 16.35 -28.84
C GLU A 300 3.13 15.42 -28.36
N GLU A 301 4.01 15.86 -27.47
CA GLU A 301 5.15 15.06 -26.99
C GLU A 301 4.70 13.92 -26.07
N TRP A 302 3.70 14.18 -25.21
CA TRP A 302 3.07 13.14 -24.40
C TRP A 302 2.34 12.11 -25.26
N LYS A 303 1.56 12.56 -26.26
CA LYS A 303 0.92 11.67 -27.23
C LYS A 303 1.97 10.84 -27.97
N LYS A 304 3.11 11.44 -28.33
CA LYS A 304 4.20 10.75 -29.03
C LYS A 304 4.85 9.67 -28.18
N GLN A 305 5.13 9.92 -26.89
CA GLN A 305 5.66 8.88 -25.99
C GLN A 305 4.68 7.69 -25.82
N ASN A 306 3.38 7.96 -25.79
CA ASN A 306 2.37 6.90 -25.70
C ASN A 306 2.05 6.25 -27.05
N SER A 307 2.11 6.97 -28.17
CA SER A 307 1.82 6.45 -29.52
C SER A 307 3.01 5.74 -30.16
N GLU A 308 4.26 6.15 -29.87
CA GLU A 308 5.47 5.45 -30.32
C GLU A 308 5.57 4.03 -29.74
N SER A 309 4.77 3.73 -28.72
CA SER A 309 4.64 2.38 -28.20
C SER A 309 3.78 1.43 -29.06
N GLU A 310 3.07 1.95 -30.07
CA GLU A 310 2.27 1.16 -31.03
C GLU A 310 2.88 1.09 -32.45
N GLU A 311 3.85 1.94 -32.83
CA GLU A 311 4.36 2.00 -34.23
C GLU A 311 5.85 1.70 -34.47
N ASN A 312 6.69 1.40 -33.46
CA ASN A 312 8.13 1.22 -33.69
C ASN A 312 8.61 -0.25 -33.72
N GLU A 313 8.28 -0.95 -34.83
CA GLU A 313 8.98 -2.15 -35.31
C GLU A 313 9.79 -1.79 -36.58
N ASN A 314 10.89 -1.06 -36.41
CA ASN A 314 12.14 -1.14 -37.22
C ASN A 314 12.94 0.15 -37.09
N GLN A 315 13.97 0.15 -36.25
CA GLN A 315 15.32 0.62 -36.63
C GLN A 315 16.29 0.42 -35.45
N THR A 316 17.22 -0.51 -35.65
CA THR A 316 18.51 -0.59 -34.98
C THR A 316 19.39 0.59 -35.36
N GLU A 317 20.07 1.22 -34.40
CA GLU A 317 21.53 1.42 -34.45
C GLU A 317 22.15 1.90 -33.11
N ASN A 318 23.43 1.57 -32.96
CA ASN A 318 24.33 1.62 -31.80
C ASN A 318 24.47 2.98 -31.11
N VAL A 319 24.65 3.00 -29.77
CA VAL A 319 25.66 3.85 -29.10
C VAL A 319 26.22 3.20 -27.81
N ASP A 320 27.53 3.41 -27.72
CA ASP A 320 28.63 3.13 -26.79
C ASP A 320 28.44 3.13 -25.26
N GLN A 321 29.38 2.43 -24.62
CA GLN A 321 29.57 2.26 -23.19
C GLN A 321 30.23 3.48 -22.53
N THR A 322 29.77 3.86 -21.33
CA THR A 322 30.66 4.55 -20.37
C THR A 322 30.55 3.96 -18.96
N LYS A 323 31.72 3.52 -18.47
CA LYS A 323 31.99 3.14 -17.08
C LYS A 323 31.91 4.38 -16.19
N ASN A 324 31.33 4.29 -14.99
CA ASN A 324 31.66 5.26 -13.96
C ASN A 324 31.75 4.66 -12.55
N GLY A 325 32.79 5.08 -11.83
CA GLY A 325 33.32 4.46 -10.64
C GLY A 325 32.57 4.80 -9.36
N ASN A 326 32.53 3.82 -8.47
CA ASN A 326 31.90 3.83 -7.17
C ASN A 326 32.78 4.60 -6.15
N LYS A 327 32.39 5.83 -5.78
CA LYS A 327 32.97 6.59 -4.66
C LYS A 327 32.02 6.51 -3.47
N LYS A 328 32.46 5.85 -2.39
CA LYS A 328 31.79 5.84 -1.08
C LYS A 328 31.78 7.26 -0.50
N SER A 329 30.63 7.92 -0.52
CA SER A 329 30.40 9.18 0.21
C SER A 329 30.05 8.90 1.66
N VAL A 330 30.78 9.55 2.56
CA VAL A 330 30.56 9.57 4.01
C VAL A 330 29.20 10.22 4.30
N GLY A 331 28.40 9.62 5.18
CA GLY A 331 27.02 9.99 5.48
C GLY A 331 26.88 11.42 6.03
N GLY A 332 26.60 12.36 5.13
CA GLY A 332 25.96 13.63 5.48
C GLY A 332 24.45 13.45 5.59
N LEU A 333 23.81 14.32 6.38
CA LEU A 333 22.35 14.48 6.37
C LEU A 333 21.84 14.54 4.92
N SER A 334 20.79 13.77 4.63
CA SER A 334 20.18 13.69 3.30
C SER A 334 19.82 15.10 2.81
N GLU A 335 19.90 15.36 1.51
CA GLU A 335 19.48 16.65 0.94
C GLU A 335 18.04 17.00 1.36
N TYR A 336 17.20 16.00 1.58
CA TYR A 336 15.86 16.13 2.15
C TYR A 336 15.83 16.74 3.56
N GLU A 337 16.75 16.35 4.45
CA GLU A 337 16.79 16.89 5.82
C GLU A 337 17.27 18.34 5.83
N LYS A 338 18.16 18.69 4.89
CA LYS A 338 18.62 20.07 4.69
C LYS A 338 17.51 20.95 4.11
N SER A 339 16.75 20.48 3.12
CA SER A 339 15.63 21.24 2.54
C SER A 339 14.47 21.39 3.53
N LYS A 340 14.12 20.32 4.27
CA LYS A 340 13.10 20.37 5.32
C LYS A 340 13.42 21.41 6.41
N ALA A 341 14.67 21.48 6.87
CA ALA A 341 15.08 22.47 7.86
C ALA A 341 14.98 23.91 7.32
N LYS A 342 15.33 24.14 6.05
CA LYS A 342 15.17 25.44 5.39
C LYS A 342 13.70 25.85 5.25
N ASN A 343 12.82 24.93 4.84
CA ASN A 343 11.39 25.23 4.67
C ASN A 343 10.70 25.54 6.00
N ILE A 344 11.06 24.83 7.08
CA ILE A 344 10.58 25.15 8.43
C ILE A 344 11.06 26.54 8.88
N ALA A 345 12.31 26.91 8.58
CA ALA A 345 12.84 28.23 8.92
C ALA A 345 12.14 29.35 8.11
N GLN A 346 11.92 29.16 6.82
CA GLN A 346 11.20 30.11 5.98
C GLN A 346 9.74 30.29 6.43
N LEU A 347 9.02 29.20 6.73
CA LEU A 347 7.65 29.28 7.24
C LEU A 347 7.57 30.03 8.56
N LYS A 348 8.53 29.85 9.48
CA LYS A 348 8.59 30.63 10.72
C LYS A 348 8.76 32.12 10.45
N LEU A 349 9.63 32.48 9.50
CA LEU A 349 9.87 33.87 9.10
C LEU A 349 8.61 34.51 8.48
N VAL A 350 7.89 33.76 7.64
CA VAL A 350 6.60 34.21 7.08
C VAL A 350 5.54 34.38 8.17
N MET A 351 5.48 33.48 9.14
CA MET A 351 4.53 33.57 10.26
C MET A 351 4.84 34.76 11.19
N GLU A 352 6.12 35.04 11.45
CA GLU A 352 6.54 36.23 12.20
C GLU A 352 6.17 37.53 11.45
N ASN A 353 6.45 37.59 10.15
CA ASN A 353 6.12 38.75 9.31
C ASN A 353 4.59 38.95 9.16
N LEU A 354 3.81 37.87 9.10
CA LEU A 354 2.35 37.93 9.14
C LEU A 354 1.83 38.46 10.48
N ASN A 355 2.46 38.07 11.59
CA ASN A 355 2.08 38.54 12.92
C ASN A 355 2.45 40.01 13.16
N GLU A 356 3.55 40.50 12.55
CA GLU A 356 3.92 41.92 12.56
C GLU A 356 2.97 42.79 11.72
N ASN A 357 2.61 42.34 10.51
CA ASN A 357 1.74 43.12 9.62
C ASN A 357 0.25 43.01 9.98
N TYR A 358 -0.17 41.88 10.54
CA TYR A 358 -1.55 41.60 10.91
C TYR A 358 -1.59 41.03 12.33
N PRO A 359 -1.32 41.87 13.35
CA PRO A 359 -1.37 41.41 14.72
C PRO A 359 -2.75 40.86 15.02
N PHE A 360 -2.79 39.60 15.49
CA PHE A 360 -4.04 38.96 15.84
C PHE A 360 -4.70 39.76 16.98
N PRO A 361 -5.96 40.19 16.85
CA PRO A 361 -6.64 40.93 17.92
C PRO A 361 -6.59 40.13 19.22
N GLU A 362 -6.11 40.74 20.31
CA GLU A 362 -5.97 40.07 21.62
C GLU A 362 -7.28 39.43 22.09
N ASP A 363 -8.41 39.97 21.65
CA ASP A 363 -9.77 39.51 21.95
C ASP A 363 -10.11 38.16 21.28
N LEU A 364 -9.44 37.83 20.18
CA LEU A 364 -9.59 36.60 19.41
C LEU A 364 -8.55 35.55 19.77
N VAL A 365 -7.48 35.93 20.49
CA VAL A 365 -6.54 34.95 21.04
C VAL A 365 -7.30 34.16 22.11
N PRO A 366 -7.57 32.86 21.90
CA PRO A 366 -8.35 32.08 22.84
C PRO A 366 -7.60 32.06 24.17
N LYS A 367 -8.14 32.80 25.16
CA LYS A 367 -7.61 32.80 26.53
C LYS A 367 -7.47 31.33 26.95
N PRO A 368 -6.28 30.88 27.39
CA PRO A 368 -6.07 29.49 27.76
C PRO A 368 -7.15 29.10 28.75
N ALA A 369 -8.04 28.20 28.31
CA ALA A 369 -9.25 27.89 29.05
C ALA A 369 -8.86 27.40 30.44
N LEU A 370 -9.21 28.17 31.47
CA LEU A 370 -9.12 27.74 32.86
C LEU A 370 -9.86 26.40 32.95
N LYS A 371 -9.10 25.33 33.25
CA LYS A 371 -9.59 23.95 33.33
C LYS A 371 -10.76 23.91 34.31
N LYS A 372 -12.00 23.87 33.80
CA LYS A 372 -13.18 23.68 34.63
C LYS A 372 -13.11 22.27 35.25
N PRO A 373 -13.39 22.14 36.56
CA PRO A 373 -13.48 20.83 37.21
C PRO A 373 -14.58 19.98 36.55
N ALA A 374 -14.31 18.68 36.42
CA ALA A 374 -15.13 17.74 35.68
C ALA A 374 -16.53 17.58 36.30
N ALA A 375 -17.54 18.18 35.65
CA ALA A 375 -18.94 17.91 35.97
C ALA A 375 -19.37 16.56 35.35
N LYS A 376 -19.88 15.66 36.21
CA LYS A 376 -20.53 14.40 35.83
C LYS A 376 -21.69 14.68 34.85
N LYS A 377 -21.59 14.13 33.62
CA LYS A 377 -22.70 14.10 32.67
C LYS A 377 -23.65 12.95 33.01
N GLU A 378 -24.87 13.28 33.44
CA GLU A 378 -26.01 12.36 33.39
C GLU A 378 -26.39 12.09 31.93
N LYS A 379 -26.60 10.81 31.62
CA LYS A 379 -27.12 10.35 30.32
C LYS A 379 -28.59 10.74 30.21
N LYS A 380 -28.91 11.69 29.33
CA LYS A 380 -30.27 11.81 28.77
C LYS A 380 -30.40 10.90 27.56
N GLU A 381 -31.35 9.97 27.67
CA GLU A 381 -31.78 9.07 26.62
C GLU A 381 -32.66 9.87 25.64
N ILE A 382 -32.15 10.13 24.44
CA ILE A 382 -32.90 10.79 23.36
C ILE A 382 -33.47 9.68 22.47
N GLN A 383 -34.75 9.38 22.69
CA GLN A 383 -35.57 8.65 21.73
C GLN A 383 -36.14 9.67 20.74
N GLN A 384 -35.58 9.77 19.54
CA GLN A 384 -36.29 10.34 18.40
C GLN A 384 -36.20 9.40 17.19
N PRO A 385 -37.32 9.12 16.52
CA PRO A 385 -37.33 8.31 15.31
C PRO A 385 -36.64 9.04 14.16
N VAL A 386 -35.76 8.31 13.46
CA VAL A 386 -35.03 8.81 12.29
C VAL A 386 -36.01 8.95 11.12
N GLU A 387 -36.41 10.19 10.81
CA GLU A 387 -37.10 10.51 9.56
C GLU A 387 -36.14 10.34 8.37
N ARG A 388 -36.47 9.38 7.49
CA ARG A 388 -35.77 9.21 6.20
C ARG A 388 -36.25 10.29 5.23
N ARG A 389 -35.35 11.18 4.83
CA ARG A 389 -35.58 12.11 3.70
C ARG A 389 -35.80 11.32 2.42
N ALA A 390 -37.01 11.42 1.85
CA ALA A 390 -37.29 10.99 0.50
C ALA A 390 -36.57 11.91 -0.50
N SER A 391 -35.79 11.32 -1.40
CA SER A 391 -35.14 12.01 -2.51
C SER A 391 -36.21 12.54 -3.49
N MET A 392 -36.33 13.86 -3.60
CA MET A 392 -37.13 14.51 -4.62
C MET A 392 -36.42 14.39 -5.97
N ARG A 393 -36.93 13.52 -6.83
CA ARG A 393 -36.60 13.53 -8.26
C ARG A 393 -37.38 14.67 -8.89
N ASN A 394 -36.72 15.80 -9.15
CA ASN A 394 -37.27 16.87 -9.98
C ASN A 394 -37.67 16.30 -11.35
N LYS A 395 -38.96 16.01 -11.52
CA LYS A 395 -39.57 15.89 -12.83
C LYS A 395 -39.80 17.32 -13.32
N GLY A 396 -38.84 17.85 -14.07
CA GLY A 396 -39.11 18.98 -14.96
C GLY A 396 -40.24 18.56 -15.89
N GLY A 397 -41.36 19.30 -15.82
CA GLY A 397 -42.56 19.02 -16.57
C GLY A 397 -42.36 19.28 -18.04
N ASP A 398 -42.64 18.26 -18.85
CA ASP A 398 -42.94 18.42 -20.26
C ASP A 398 -44.45 18.27 -20.40
N LYS A 399 -45.13 19.43 -20.38
CA LYS A 399 -46.53 19.60 -20.76
C LYS A 399 -46.55 20.83 -21.63
N ASP A 400 -46.48 20.63 -22.94
CA ASP A 400 -47.34 21.32 -23.92
C ASP A 400 -46.97 20.84 -25.32
N ARG A 401 -47.82 19.97 -25.87
CA ARG A 401 -48.19 19.89 -27.29
C ARG A 401 -49.15 18.73 -27.48
N TYR A 402 -50.45 19.04 -27.43
CA TYR A 402 -51.48 18.48 -28.31
C TYR A 402 -52.82 19.14 -27.96
N VAL A 403 -53.17 20.22 -28.66
CA VAL A 403 -54.55 20.54 -29.01
C VAL A 403 -54.54 21.28 -30.37
N MET A 404 -55.39 20.77 -31.27
CA MET A 404 -55.71 21.14 -32.67
C MET A 404 -54.85 20.52 -33.76
#